data_AF-A0A944BVZ2-F1
#
_entry.id   AF-A0A944BVZ2-F1
#
_cell.length_a   1.000
_cell.length_b   1.000
_cell.length_c   1.000
_cell.angle_alpha   90.00
_cell.angle_beta   90.00
_cell.angle_gamma   90.00
#
_symmetry.space_group_name_H-M   'P 1'
#
loop_
_entity.id
_entity.type
_entity.pdbx_description
1 polymer ?
#
loop_
_entity_poly.entity_id
_entity_poly.type
_entity_poly.pdbx_seq_one_letter_code
_entity_poly.pdbx_strand_id
1 'polypeptide(L)' 'VWREFGKIVAYLGDVNGDGEVNVGDVTALINAILGDTTYEQKVCDINCDGEVNVTDVTTLINTILES' A
#
# COMPACT_ATOMS: atom_id res chain seq x y z
N VAL A 1 19.24 -13.96 -20.47
CA VAL A 1 18.01 -13.27 -19.99
C VAL A 1 18.44 -12.37 -18.85
N TRP A 2 18.46 -11.06 -19.09
CA TRP A 2 18.97 -10.08 -18.14
C TRP A 2 17.95 -9.91 -17.01
N ARG A 3 18.35 -10.19 -15.76
CA ARG A 3 17.58 -9.82 -14.57
C ARG A 3 17.81 -8.32 -14.37
N GLU A 4 16.77 -7.51 -14.57
CA GLU A 4 16.82 -6.10 -14.24
C GLU A 4 17.08 -5.93 -12.74
N PHE A 5 18.14 -5.18 -12.45
CA PHE A 5 18.51 -4.76 -11.11
C PHE A 5 17.40 -3.89 -10.52
N GLY A 6 16.84 -4.31 -9.38
CA GLY A 6 16.34 -3.38 -8.35
C GLY A 6 15.20 -2.44 -8.78
N LYS A 7 14.33 -2.82 -9.72
CA LYS A 7 13.04 -2.15 -9.81
C LYS A 7 12.22 -2.59 -8.60
N ILE A 8 12.26 -1.80 -7.53
CA ILE A 8 11.20 -1.82 -6.52
C ILE A 8 9.96 -1.37 -7.29
N VAL A 9 9.24 -2.34 -7.85
CA VAL A 9 7.92 -2.08 -8.39
C VAL A 9 7.08 -1.89 -7.16
N ALA A 10 6.81 -0.63 -6.79
CA ALA A 10 5.85 -0.34 -5.74
C ALA A 10 4.52 -0.97 -6.15
N TYR A 11 4.14 -2.06 -5.46
CA TYR A 11 2.88 -2.74 -5.70
C TYR A 11 1.75 -1.90 -5.10
N LEU A 12 0.58 -1.90 -5.74
CA LEU A 12 -0.59 -1.31 -5.12
C LEU A 12 -0.82 -2.02 -3.78
N GLY A 13 -0.83 -1.28 -2.67
CA GLY A 13 -0.94 -1.83 -1.32
C GLY A 13 0.34 -2.25 -0.62
N ASP A 14 1.51 -2.19 -1.27
CA ASP A 14 2.83 -2.25 -0.59
C ASP A 14 3.18 -0.83 -0.11
N VAL A 15 2.55 -0.44 0.99
CA VAL A 15 2.61 0.92 1.54
C VAL A 15 3.92 1.14 2.29
N ASN A 16 4.45 0.10 2.93
CA ASN A 16 5.69 0.21 3.69
C ASN A 16 6.97 -0.03 2.83
N GLY A 17 6.81 -0.50 1.58
CA GLY A 17 7.89 -0.71 0.62
C GLY A 17 8.76 -1.93 0.91
N ASP A 18 8.27 -2.90 1.68
CA ASP A 18 9.02 -4.13 2.02
C ASP A 18 8.93 -5.22 0.94
N GLY A 19 8.06 -5.01 -0.06
CA GLY A 19 7.88 -5.91 -1.20
C GLY A 19 6.84 -7.01 -0.99
N GLU A 20 6.15 -7.01 0.15
CA GLU A 20 4.99 -7.86 0.45
C GLU A 20 3.74 -6.98 0.63
N VAL A 21 2.54 -7.56 0.44
CA VAL A 21 1.27 -6.88 0.75
C VAL A 21 0.63 -7.65 1.91
N ASN A 22 0.75 -7.11 3.12
CA ASN A 22 0.33 -7.79 4.35
C ASN A 22 -0.15 -6.79 5.43
N VAL A 23 -0.32 -7.26 6.67
CA VAL A 23 -0.83 -6.43 7.79
C VAL A 23 0.14 -5.28 8.18
N GLY A 24 1.40 -5.36 7.78
CA GLY A 24 2.38 -4.28 7.89
C GLY A 24 1.94 -3.06 7.09
N ASP A 25 1.45 -3.24 5.87
CA ASP A 25 0.94 -2.17 5.02
C ASP A 25 -0.32 -1.52 5.56
N VAL A 26 -1.19 -2.32 6.19
CA VAL A 26 -2.38 -1.80 6.89
C VAL A 26 -1.97 -0.82 7.98
N THR A 27 -0.93 -1.16 8.75
CA THR A 27 -0.42 -0.29 9.81
C THR A 27 0.22 0.98 9.22
N ALA A 28 1.00 0.83 8.15
CA ALA A 28 1.62 1.95 7.45
C ALA A 28 0.56 2.91 6.87
N LEU A 29 -0.50 2.37 6.26
CA LEU A 29 -1.60 3.15 5.68
C LEU A 29 -2.39 3.92 6.75
N ILE A 30 -2.66 3.31 7.90
CA ILE A 30 -3.29 4.01 9.03
C ILE A 30 -2.42 5.18 9.51
N ASN A 31 -1.11 4.97 9.65
CA ASN A 31 -0.18 6.05 10.03
C ASN A 31 -0.11 7.16 8.96
N ALA A 32 -0.29 6.81 7.68
CA ALA A 32 -0.40 7.77 6.59
C ALA A 32 -1.64 8.65 6.73
N ILE A 33 -2.80 8.03 7.00
CA ILE A 33 -4.08 8.71 7.19
C ILE A 33 -4.07 9.62 8.43
N LEU A 34 -3.40 9.20 9.50
CA LEU A 34 -3.23 9.99 10.73
C LEU A 34 -2.24 11.16 10.55
N GLY A 35 -1.47 11.19 9.46
CA GLY A 35 -0.45 12.20 9.22
C GLY A 35 0.85 11.98 9.99
N ASP A 36 1.02 10.81 10.62
CA ASP A 36 2.24 10.44 11.36
C ASP A 36 3.40 10.08 10.41
N THR A 37 3.08 9.67 9.19
CA THR A 37 4.02 9.33 8.11
C THR A 37 3.47 9.77 6.75
N THR A 38 4.34 9.97 5.76
CA THR A 38 3.92 10.28 4.38
C THR A 38 4.47 9.21 3.44
N TYR A 39 3.57 8.58 2.68
CA TYR A 39 3.89 7.61 1.64
C TYR A 39 3.38 8.09 0.27
N GLU A 40 3.77 7.40 -0.80
CA GLU A 40 3.31 7.76 -2.15
C GLU A 40 1.81 7.51 -2.30
N GLN A 41 1.06 8.54 -2.71
CA GLN A 41 -0.40 8.43 -2.90
C GLN A 41 -0.80 7.24 -3.78
N LYS A 42 0.04 6.90 -4.77
CA LYS A 42 -0.23 5.82 -5.72
C LYS A 42 -0.25 4.42 -5.08
N VAL A 43 0.45 4.21 -3.96
CA VAL A 43 0.38 2.93 -3.22
C VAL A 43 -0.69 2.94 -2.13
N CYS A 44 -1.11 4.13 -1.69
CA CYS A 44 -2.10 4.31 -0.63
C CYS A 44 -3.56 4.39 -1.11
N ASP A 45 -3.81 4.91 -2.32
CA ASP A 45 -5.13 4.98 -2.97
C ASP A 45 -5.46 3.62 -3.60
N ILE A 46 -5.88 2.69 -2.74
CA ILE A 46 -6.06 1.26 -3.06
C ILE A 46 -7.33 1.09 -3.89
N ASN A 47 -8.38 1.85 -3.58
CA ASN A 47 -9.66 1.75 -4.26
C ASN A 47 -9.74 2.64 -5.53
N CYS A 48 -8.71 3.46 -5.78
CA CYS A 48 -8.60 4.37 -6.93
C CYS A 48 -9.70 5.44 -6.97
N ASP A 49 -10.19 5.90 -5.83
CA ASP A 49 -11.21 6.97 -5.73
C ASP A 49 -10.59 8.38 -5.71
N GLY A 50 -9.26 8.47 -5.59
CA GLY A 50 -8.51 9.71 -5.61
C GLY A 50 -8.29 10.33 -4.21
N GLU A 51 -8.86 9.74 -3.16
CA GLU A 51 -8.60 10.08 -1.76
C GLU A 51 -7.77 8.99 -1.09
N VAL A 52 -7.07 9.32 -0.01
CA VAL A 52 -6.41 8.34 0.86
C VAL A 52 -7.09 8.40 2.21
N ASN A 53 -7.96 7.44 2.49
CA ASN A 53 -8.76 7.42 3.70
C ASN A 53 -9.08 5.97 4.16
N VAL A 54 -10.00 5.82 5.12
CA VAL A 54 -10.33 4.52 5.72
C VAL A 54 -10.97 3.51 4.74
N THR A 55 -11.50 3.95 3.60
CA THR A 55 -12.01 3.07 2.55
C THR A 55 -10.89 2.30 1.86
N ASP A 56 -9.70 2.89 1.73
CA ASP A 56 -8.48 2.21 1.26
C ASP A 56 -8.05 1.11 2.22
N VAL A 57 -8.06 1.40 3.52
CA VAL A 57 -7.75 0.43 4.58
C VAL A 57 -8.67 -0.79 4.48
N THR A 58 -9.97 -0.55 4.30
CA THR A 58 -10.95 -1.63 4.16
C THR A 58 -10.67 -2.46 2.90
N THR A 59 -10.33 -1.80 1.79
CA THR A 59 -10.01 -2.46 0.51
C THR A 59 -8.73 -3.28 0.60
N LEU A 60 -7.70 -2.77 1.28
CA LEU A 60 -6.44 -3.46 1.54
C LEU A 60 -6.67 -4.72 2.40
N ILE A 61 -7.44 -4.62 3.48
CA ILE A 61 -7.77 -5.78 4.33
C ILE A 61 -8.50 -6.85 3.53
N ASN A 62 -9.49 -6.49 2.70
CA ASN A 62 -10.18 -7.46 1.85
C ASN A 62 -9.22 -8.13 0.86
N THR A 63 -8.32 -7.35 0.26
CA THR A 63 -7.29 -7.87 -0.66
C THR A 63 -6.39 -8.92 0.02
N ILE A 64 -5.96 -8.66 1.26
CA ILE A 64 -5.12 -9.57 2.06
C ILE A 64 -5.90 -10.85 2.47
N LEU A 65 -7.21 -10.77 2.66
CA LEU A 65 -8.03 -11.93 3.05
C LEU A 65 -8.43 -12.81 1.86
N GLU A 66 -8.47 -12.24 0.65
CA GLU A 66 -8.81 -12.95 -0.59
C GLU A 66 -7.59 -13.58 -1.29
N SER A 67 -6.37 -13.22 -0.86
CA SER A 67 -5.10 -13.70 -1.41
C SER A 67 -4.66 -15.09 -0.96
#